data_AF-A0A535ACZ9-F1
#
_entry.id   AF-A0A535ACZ9-F1
#
_cell.length_a   1.000
_cell.length_b   1.000
_cell.length_c   1.000
_cell.angle_alpha   90.00
_cell.angle_beta   90.00
_cell.angle_gamma   90.00
#
_symmetry.space_group_name_H-M   'P 1'
#
loop_
_entity.id
_entity.type
_entity.pdbx_description
1 polymer ?
#
loop_
_entity_poly.entity_id
_entity_poly.type
_entity_poly.pdbx_seq_one_letter_code
_entity_poly.pdbx_strand_id
1 'polypeptide(L)'
;MPGKRDPLDFVLWQPSAPDEPSWDSPWGRGRPGWHIECSAMSTTYLGNRFEIHGGGADLAFPHHESEIAQSEGASGERPFVAWWMHAGMLSYQAEKMSKSLGNLVLVRDLLRTYSGDAIRHYIVSHHYRRELDFDEAELEASAVEALRLRQACMLAELAEPTATTAADPQALHPVVAEHRARFLAALDEDLDTPAALPELHALAALATATDERRLRIDAGWMVRELGARILGLRLATVPSLREIGEAVPA
;
A
#
# COMPACT_ATOMS: atom_id res chain seq x y z
N MET A 1 -7.59 34.59 -3.94
CA MET A 1 -6.85 34.78 -5.20
C MET A 1 -7.50 35.92 -5.97
N PRO A 2 -6.74 36.93 -6.43
CA PRO A 2 -7.29 37.99 -7.28
C PRO A 2 -7.86 37.39 -8.57
N GLY A 3 -8.94 37.96 -9.13
CA GLY A 3 -9.45 37.60 -10.46
C GLY A 3 -10.43 36.44 -10.53
N LYS A 4 -10.84 35.84 -9.40
CA LYS A 4 -11.96 34.88 -9.37
C LYS A 4 -13.29 35.59 -9.60
N ARG A 5 -14.21 34.95 -10.33
CA ARG A 5 -15.61 35.40 -10.45
C ARG A 5 -16.46 34.82 -9.33
N ASP A 6 -16.18 33.59 -8.94
CA ASP A 6 -16.80 32.89 -7.83
C ASP A 6 -15.74 32.44 -6.80
N PRO A 7 -16.02 32.50 -5.47
CA PRO A 7 -15.09 32.00 -4.46
C PRO A 7 -14.59 30.56 -4.69
N LEU A 8 -15.40 29.71 -5.30
CA LEU A 8 -15.13 28.30 -5.60
C LEU A 8 -14.23 28.11 -6.84
N ASP A 9 -14.00 29.14 -7.66
CA ASP A 9 -13.13 29.03 -8.85
C ASP A 9 -11.73 28.54 -8.45
N PHE A 10 -11.16 27.58 -9.16
CA PHE A 10 -9.78 27.12 -8.94
C PHE A 10 -8.89 27.39 -10.16
N VAL A 11 -7.58 27.44 -9.93
CA VAL A 11 -6.60 27.79 -10.97
C VAL A 11 -6.30 26.58 -11.84
N LEU A 12 -6.38 26.76 -13.17
CA LEU A 12 -5.90 25.78 -14.16
C LEU A 12 -4.46 26.07 -14.59
N TRP A 13 -4.13 27.33 -14.79
CA TRP A 13 -2.79 27.78 -15.18
C TRP A 13 -2.37 28.96 -14.31
N GLN A 14 -1.24 28.83 -13.62
CA GLN A 14 -0.71 29.84 -12.72
C GLN A 14 0.48 30.56 -13.37
N PRO A 15 0.44 31.89 -13.52
CA PRO A 15 1.62 32.66 -13.91
C PRO A 15 2.76 32.43 -12.91
N SER A 16 3.98 32.22 -13.42
CA SER A 16 5.19 32.01 -12.59
C SER A 16 5.94 33.34 -12.41
N ALA A 17 6.63 33.50 -11.28
CA ALA A 17 7.61 34.57 -11.11
C ALA A 17 8.84 34.35 -12.02
N PRO A 18 9.66 35.38 -12.31
CA PRO A 18 10.81 35.26 -13.21
C PRO A 18 11.87 34.23 -12.77
N ASP A 19 11.97 33.98 -11.47
CA ASP A 19 12.90 33.04 -10.84
C ASP A 19 12.28 31.66 -10.54
N GLU A 20 11.01 31.45 -10.91
CA GLU A 20 10.31 30.16 -10.76
C GLU A 20 10.34 29.33 -12.06
N PRO A 21 10.28 27.98 -11.96
CA PRO A 21 10.04 27.12 -13.11
C PRO A 21 8.80 27.55 -13.89
N SER A 22 8.93 27.63 -15.22
CA SER A 22 7.86 28.08 -16.11
C SER A 22 7.96 27.48 -17.52
N TRP A 23 6.80 27.30 -18.13
CA TRP A 23 6.61 26.82 -19.50
C TRP A 23 5.82 27.87 -20.31
N ASP A 24 6.05 27.89 -21.62
CA ASP A 24 5.28 28.74 -22.53
C ASP A 24 3.87 28.15 -22.74
N SER A 25 2.86 29.01 -22.79
CA SER A 25 1.47 28.63 -23.06
C SER A 25 0.75 29.75 -23.83
N PRO A 26 -0.43 29.49 -24.41
CA PRO A 26 -1.26 30.52 -25.04
C PRO A 26 -1.67 31.68 -24.10
N TRP A 27 -1.56 31.48 -22.78
CA TRP A 27 -1.90 32.48 -21.75
C TRP A 27 -0.66 33.13 -21.12
N GLY A 28 0.52 32.92 -21.73
CA GLY A 28 1.79 33.41 -21.23
C GLY A 28 2.56 32.38 -20.39
N ARG A 29 3.74 32.80 -19.92
CA ARG A 29 4.62 31.93 -19.13
C ARG A 29 4.02 31.61 -17.77
N GLY A 30 4.01 30.34 -17.41
CA GLY A 30 3.47 29.88 -16.14
C GLY A 30 3.68 28.40 -15.90
N ARG A 31 2.88 27.83 -15.01
CA ARG A 31 2.89 26.42 -14.62
C ARG A 31 1.46 25.92 -14.39
N PRO A 32 1.22 24.61 -14.50
CA PRO A 32 -0.10 24.07 -14.22
C PRO A 32 -0.53 24.33 -12.77
N GLY A 33 -1.84 24.44 -12.57
CA GLY A 33 -2.45 24.35 -11.24
C GLY A 33 -2.46 22.89 -10.76
N TRP A 34 -2.41 22.69 -9.44
CA TRP A 34 -2.30 21.37 -8.83
C TRP A 34 -3.30 20.34 -9.37
N HIS A 35 -4.56 20.73 -9.58
CA HIS A 35 -5.63 19.82 -10.01
C HIS A 35 -5.55 19.41 -11.49
N ILE A 36 -5.12 20.32 -12.40
CA ILE A 36 -5.16 20.04 -13.85
C ILE A 36 -4.12 19.00 -14.27
N GLU A 37 -3.05 18.85 -13.48
CA GLU A 37 -1.99 17.88 -13.73
C GLU A 37 -2.55 16.46 -13.74
N CYS A 38 -3.29 16.08 -12.69
CA CYS A 38 -3.88 14.74 -12.54
C CYS A 38 -4.90 14.46 -13.65
N SER A 39 -5.84 15.37 -13.89
CA SER A 39 -6.82 15.25 -14.98
C SER A 39 -6.16 15.02 -16.34
N ALA A 40 -5.19 15.88 -16.70
CA ALA A 40 -4.52 15.80 -18.00
C ALA A 40 -3.73 14.50 -18.15
N MET A 41 -3.00 14.06 -17.12
CA MET A 41 -2.23 12.82 -17.16
C MET A 41 -3.14 11.60 -17.21
N SER A 42 -4.14 11.51 -16.32
CA SER A 42 -5.01 10.34 -16.25
C SER A 42 -5.79 10.14 -17.54
N THR A 43 -6.36 11.21 -18.12
CA THR A 43 -7.13 11.07 -19.38
C THR A 43 -6.25 10.73 -20.57
N THR A 44 -4.98 11.17 -20.57
CA THR A 44 -4.03 10.85 -21.63
C THR A 44 -3.69 9.36 -21.66
N TYR A 45 -3.53 8.73 -20.48
CA TYR A 45 -3.06 7.33 -20.40
C TYR A 45 -4.19 6.31 -20.25
N LEU A 46 -5.30 6.69 -19.61
CA LEU A 46 -6.41 5.78 -19.27
C LEU A 46 -7.68 6.06 -20.08
N GLY A 47 -7.69 7.16 -20.85
CA GLY A 47 -8.87 7.65 -21.56
C GLY A 47 -9.76 8.54 -20.70
N ASN A 48 -10.78 9.12 -21.33
CA ASN A 48 -11.70 10.06 -20.67
C ASN A 48 -12.57 9.42 -19.58
N ARG A 49 -12.63 8.09 -19.53
CA ARG A 49 -13.35 7.30 -18.54
C ARG A 49 -12.56 6.04 -18.18
N PHE A 50 -12.38 5.78 -16.89
CA PHE A 50 -11.70 4.59 -16.40
C PHE A 50 -12.26 4.09 -15.05
N GLU A 51 -11.79 2.93 -14.61
CA GLU A 51 -12.45 2.18 -13.53
C GLU A 51 -12.16 2.72 -12.13
N ILE A 52 -10.89 2.86 -11.73
CA ILE A 52 -10.49 3.15 -10.34
C ILE A 52 -9.55 4.35 -10.29
N HIS A 53 -9.87 5.33 -9.43
CA HIS A 53 -8.97 6.42 -9.05
C HIS A 53 -8.82 6.46 -7.52
N GLY A 54 -7.57 6.45 -7.04
CA GLY A 54 -7.27 6.41 -5.60
C GLY A 54 -6.51 7.63 -5.09
N GLY A 55 -6.60 7.89 -3.79
CA GLY A 55 -5.86 8.95 -3.11
C GLY A 55 -5.98 8.89 -1.59
N GLY A 56 -5.32 9.80 -0.87
CA GLY A 56 -5.62 10.02 0.55
C GLY A 56 -7.00 10.65 0.71
N ALA A 57 -7.67 10.45 1.85
CA ALA A 57 -8.98 11.02 2.12
C ALA A 57 -9.00 12.56 2.02
N ASP A 58 -7.87 13.21 2.27
CA ASP A 58 -7.69 14.65 2.09
C ASP A 58 -7.72 15.11 0.63
N LEU A 59 -7.55 14.20 -0.33
CA LEU A 59 -7.67 14.50 -1.76
C LEU A 59 -9.10 14.46 -2.28
N ALA A 60 -10.04 13.85 -1.54
CA ALA A 60 -11.45 13.82 -1.96
C ALA A 60 -11.98 15.24 -2.24
N PHE A 61 -11.63 16.19 -1.38
CA PHE A 61 -11.91 17.61 -1.61
C PHE A 61 -10.72 18.50 -1.18
N PRO A 62 -10.34 19.50 -2.00
CA PRO A 62 -10.95 19.88 -3.27
C PRO A 62 -10.37 19.15 -4.49
N HIS A 63 -9.39 18.27 -4.31
CA HIS A 63 -8.55 17.79 -5.41
C HIS A 63 -9.33 16.94 -6.42
N HIS A 64 -9.87 15.80 -6.01
CA HIS A 64 -10.62 14.91 -6.89
C HIS A 64 -11.92 15.54 -7.39
N GLU A 65 -12.60 16.36 -6.58
CA GLU A 65 -13.78 17.11 -7.02
C GLU A 65 -13.44 18.09 -8.18
N SER A 66 -12.26 18.72 -8.13
CA SER A 66 -11.76 19.57 -9.20
C SER A 66 -11.37 18.76 -10.45
N GLU A 67 -10.83 17.56 -10.27
CA GLU A 67 -10.51 16.65 -11.39
C GLU A 67 -11.78 16.18 -12.12
N ILE A 68 -12.84 15.84 -11.37
CA ILE A 68 -14.16 15.52 -11.93
C ILE A 68 -14.67 16.72 -12.75
N ALA A 69 -14.65 17.92 -12.16
CA ALA A 69 -15.13 19.13 -12.84
C ALA A 69 -14.35 19.44 -14.12
N GLN A 70 -13.02 19.27 -14.11
CA GLN A 70 -12.16 19.48 -15.27
C GLN A 70 -12.40 18.43 -16.36
N SER A 71 -12.32 17.14 -15.99
CA SER A 71 -12.35 16.04 -16.94
C SER A 71 -13.73 15.85 -17.56
N GLU A 72 -14.80 15.87 -16.76
CA GLU A 72 -16.17 15.79 -17.28
C GLU A 72 -16.56 17.06 -18.03
N GLY A 73 -16.09 18.22 -17.58
CA GLY A 73 -16.33 19.51 -18.25
C GLY A 73 -15.65 19.62 -19.62
N ALA A 74 -14.42 19.11 -19.74
CA ALA A 74 -13.65 19.16 -20.98
C ALA A 74 -14.06 18.08 -21.99
N SER A 75 -14.35 16.86 -21.53
CA SER A 75 -14.71 15.74 -22.41
C SER A 75 -16.21 15.65 -22.73
N GLY A 76 -17.07 16.13 -21.83
CA GLY A 76 -18.52 15.88 -21.88
C GLY A 76 -18.92 14.44 -21.51
N GLU A 77 -17.96 13.59 -21.14
CA GLU A 77 -18.19 12.19 -20.79
C GLU A 77 -18.37 12.01 -19.28
N ARG A 78 -19.30 11.13 -18.89
CA ARG A 78 -19.61 10.86 -17.48
C ARG A 78 -19.94 9.38 -17.23
N PRO A 79 -19.63 8.86 -16.03
CA PRO A 79 -18.72 9.45 -15.04
C PRO A 79 -17.26 9.43 -15.55
N PHE A 80 -16.45 10.40 -15.12
CA PHE A 80 -14.99 10.42 -15.33
C PHE A 80 -14.31 9.15 -14.75
N VAL A 81 -14.69 8.75 -13.54
CA VAL A 81 -14.17 7.55 -12.84
C VAL A 81 -15.33 6.74 -12.29
N ALA A 82 -15.32 5.42 -12.43
CA ALA A 82 -16.38 4.55 -11.92
C ALA A 82 -16.33 4.39 -10.39
N TRP A 83 -15.14 4.17 -9.83
CA TRP A 83 -14.92 3.92 -8.40
C TRP A 83 -13.78 4.78 -7.84
N TRP A 84 -14.08 5.53 -6.79
CA TRP A 84 -13.11 6.31 -6.03
C TRP A 84 -12.70 5.55 -4.77
N MET A 85 -11.39 5.44 -4.54
CA MET A 85 -10.84 4.74 -3.37
C MET A 85 -9.97 5.67 -2.54
N HIS A 86 -10.42 6.00 -1.32
CA HIS A 86 -9.70 6.92 -0.44
C HIS A 86 -9.13 6.21 0.78
N ALA A 87 -7.82 6.34 0.99
CA ALA A 87 -7.14 5.83 2.17
C ALA A 87 -7.34 6.77 3.37
N GLY A 88 -7.57 6.20 4.54
CA GLY A 88 -7.71 6.92 5.80
C GLY A 88 -6.44 7.68 6.18
N MET A 89 -6.61 8.73 6.98
CA MET A 89 -5.50 9.57 7.43
C MET A 89 -4.74 8.92 8.59
N LEU A 90 -3.44 9.21 8.68
CA LEU A 90 -2.59 8.81 9.81
C LEU A 90 -2.35 10.02 10.73
N SER A 91 -2.64 9.86 12.02
CA SER A 91 -2.36 10.82 13.10
C SER A 91 -1.30 10.28 14.05
N TYR A 92 -0.77 11.12 14.94
CA TYR A 92 0.08 10.71 16.05
C TYR A 92 -0.34 11.47 17.31
N GLN A 93 -0.64 10.73 18.38
CA GLN A 93 -1.14 11.30 19.64
C GLN A 93 -2.42 12.12 19.43
N ALA A 94 -3.34 11.60 18.60
CA ALA A 94 -4.57 12.27 18.18
C ALA A 94 -4.38 13.61 17.43
N GLU A 95 -3.15 13.93 17.02
CA GLU A 95 -2.84 15.13 16.25
C GLU A 95 -2.48 14.77 14.81
N LYS A 96 -2.90 15.62 13.87
CA LYS A 96 -2.51 15.46 12.46
C LYS A 96 -0.99 15.51 12.33
N MET A 97 -0.40 14.52 11.65
CA MET A 97 1.03 14.56 11.34
C MET A 97 1.34 15.72 10.39
N SER A 98 2.27 16.61 10.79
CA SER A 98 2.71 17.71 9.93
C SER A 98 4.15 18.14 10.22
N LYS A 99 4.85 18.64 9.20
CA LYS A 99 6.21 19.20 9.36
C LYS A 99 6.24 20.34 10.38
N SER A 100 5.21 21.19 10.39
CA SER A 100 5.12 22.34 11.28
C SER A 100 4.97 21.98 12.75
N LEU A 101 4.28 20.87 13.06
CA LEU A 101 4.10 20.38 14.43
C LEU A 101 5.30 19.55 14.92
N GLY A 102 6.23 19.20 14.02
CA GLY A 102 7.41 18.40 14.37
C GLY A 102 7.09 16.96 14.78
N ASN A 103 5.86 16.50 14.56
CA ASN A 103 5.34 15.20 15.01
C ASN A 103 5.33 14.14 13.90
N LEU A 104 6.18 14.30 12.88
CA LEU A 104 6.26 13.36 11.77
C LEU A 104 6.96 12.07 12.18
N VAL A 105 6.26 10.95 11.99
CA VAL A 105 6.88 9.62 12.03
C VAL A 105 7.31 9.26 10.61
N LEU A 106 8.62 9.28 10.36
CA LEU A 106 9.16 9.04 9.03
C LEU A 106 9.53 7.58 8.85
N VAL A 107 9.12 7.00 7.72
CA VAL A 107 9.47 5.61 7.35
C VAL A 107 10.99 5.37 7.40
N ARG A 108 11.81 6.34 6.96
CA ARG A 108 13.28 6.23 7.02
C ARG A 108 13.82 6.12 8.44
N ASP A 109 13.14 6.71 9.42
CA ASP A 109 13.56 6.69 10.81
C ASP A 109 13.09 5.38 11.45
N LEU A 110 11.87 4.93 11.15
CA LEU A 110 11.37 3.61 11.56
C LEU A 110 12.24 2.47 11.05
N LEU A 111 12.70 2.53 9.80
CA LEU A 111 13.56 1.52 9.17
C LEU A 111 14.93 1.35 9.86
N ARG A 112 15.32 2.26 10.76
CA ARG A 112 16.54 2.11 11.58
C ARG A 112 16.34 1.12 12.73
N THR A 113 15.08 0.86 13.11
CA THR A 113 14.72 0.00 14.25
C THR A 113 13.89 -1.21 13.81
N TYR A 114 12.95 -1.02 12.88
CA TYR A 114 12.00 -2.02 12.43
C TYR A 114 12.29 -2.48 11.01
N SER A 115 12.01 -3.75 10.73
CA SER A 115 12.10 -4.26 9.35
C SER A 115 11.00 -3.68 8.46
N GLY A 116 11.23 -3.65 7.15
CA GLY A 116 10.18 -3.27 6.20
C GLY A 116 8.94 -4.19 6.28
N ASP A 117 9.13 -5.47 6.63
CA ASP A 117 8.02 -6.41 6.84
C ASP A 117 7.20 -6.04 8.09
N ALA A 118 7.86 -5.58 9.17
CA ALA A 118 7.18 -5.13 10.38
C ALA A 118 6.31 -3.89 10.12
N ILE A 119 6.88 -2.88 9.46
CA ILE A 119 6.16 -1.64 9.09
C ILE A 119 5.00 -1.97 8.15
N ARG A 120 5.23 -2.84 7.17
CA ARG A 120 4.18 -3.22 6.20
C ARG A 120 3.08 -4.05 6.85
N HIS A 121 3.42 -4.98 7.74
CA HIS A 121 2.46 -5.73 8.54
C HIS A 121 1.57 -4.79 9.37
N TYR A 122 2.18 -3.81 10.06
CA TYR A 122 1.45 -2.79 10.82
C TYR A 122 0.47 -1.98 9.97
N ILE A 123 0.86 -1.61 8.75
CA ILE A 123 -0.03 -0.87 7.84
C ILE A 123 -1.22 -1.75 7.43
N VAL A 124 -0.98 -3.01 7.03
CA VAL A 124 -2.05 -3.90 6.56
C VAL A 124 -2.85 -4.54 7.71
N SER A 125 -2.45 -4.36 8.97
CA SER A 125 -3.28 -4.72 10.13
C SER A 125 -4.42 -3.74 10.38
N HIS A 126 -4.50 -2.69 9.58
CA HIS A 126 -5.56 -1.70 9.60
C HIS A 126 -6.29 -1.68 8.26
N HIS A 127 -7.62 -1.55 8.30
CA HIS A 127 -8.40 -1.45 7.07
C HIS A 127 -8.08 -0.12 6.38
N TYR A 128 -7.79 -0.14 5.08
CA TYR A 128 -7.22 1.02 4.36
C TYR A 128 -8.05 2.31 4.48
N ARG A 129 -9.37 2.19 4.65
CA ARG A 129 -10.33 3.31 4.82
C ARG A 129 -10.40 3.90 6.23
N ARG A 130 -9.79 3.27 7.23
CA ARG A 130 -9.88 3.72 8.62
C ARG A 130 -8.79 4.75 8.89
N GLU A 131 -9.17 5.83 9.57
CA GLU A 131 -8.19 6.71 10.19
C GLU A 131 -7.44 5.92 11.27
N LEU A 132 -6.13 6.13 11.33
CA LEU A 132 -5.24 5.42 12.22
C LEU A 132 -4.47 6.44 13.06
N ASP A 133 -4.43 6.26 14.37
CA ASP A 133 -3.46 6.94 15.22
C ASP A 133 -2.24 6.03 15.35
N PHE A 134 -1.06 6.55 15.04
CA PHE A 134 0.17 5.77 15.10
C PHE A 134 0.47 5.33 16.53
N ASP A 135 0.55 4.02 16.74
CA ASP A 135 0.94 3.40 18.01
C ASP A 135 2.21 2.54 17.81
N GLU A 136 3.28 2.92 18.52
CA GLU A 136 4.55 2.20 18.48
C GLU A 136 4.45 0.81 19.12
N ALA A 137 3.58 0.60 20.11
CA ALA A 137 3.39 -0.71 20.72
C ALA A 137 2.75 -1.72 19.73
N GLU A 138 1.84 -1.25 18.89
CA GLU A 138 1.26 -2.06 17.80
C GLU A 138 2.27 -2.35 16.69
N LEU A 139 3.17 -1.41 16.41
CA LEU A 139 4.29 -1.64 15.49
C LEU A 139 5.27 -2.69 16.04
N GLU A 140 5.59 -2.65 17.33
CA GLU A 140 6.41 -3.68 17.99
C GLU A 140 5.74 -5.05 17.93
N ALA A 141 4.42 -5.13 18.19
CA ALA A 141 3.67 -6.37 18.02
C ALA A 141 3.71 -6.87 16.56
N SER A 142 3.58 -5.97 15.59
CA SER A 142 3.71 -6.29 14.16
C SER A 142 5.10 -6.78 13.79
N ALA A 143 6.15 -6.32 14.47
CA ALA A 143 7.50 -6.83 14.27
C ALA A 143 7.63 -8.29 14.70
N VAL A 144 7.01 -8.67 15.82
CA VAL A 144 6.94 -10.07 16.27
C VAL A 144 6.20 -10.95 15.27
N GLU A 145 5.05 -10.49 14.75
CA GLU A 145 4.29 -11.27 13.76
C GLU A 145 5.06 -11.41 12.45
N ALA A 146 5.72 -10.35 11.96
CA ALA A 146 6.56 -10.44 10.77
C ALA A 146 7.70 -11.49 10.92
N LEU A 147 8.28 -11.61 12.12
CA LEU A 147 9.28 -12.65 12.41
C LEU A 147 8.67 -14.06 12.38
N ARG A 148 7.45 -14.25 12.91
CA ARG A 148 6.74 -15.54 12.86
C ARG A 148 6.40 -15.96 11.43
N LEU A 149 5.90 -15.03 10.62
CA LEU A 149 5.63 -15.27 9.20
C LEU A 149 6.90 -15.69 8.47
N ARG A 150 8.01 -15.00 8.72
CA ARG A 150 9.31 -15.36 8.15
C ARG A 150 9.78 -16.74 8.60
N GLN A 151 9.65 -17.06 9.90
CA GLN A 151 10.02 -18.37 10.44
C GLN A 151 9.25 -19.51 9.77
N ALA A 152 7.94 -19.34 9.54
CA ALA A 152 7.12 -20.31 8.83
C ALA A 152 7.65 -20.58 7.40
N CYS A 153 7.97 -19.52 6.65
CA CYS A 153 8.57 -19.64 5.32
C CYS A 153 9.90 -20.39 5.35
N MET A 154 10.78 -20.08 6.32
CA MET A 154 12.08 -20.74 6.46
C MET A 154 11.94 -22.23 6.79
N LEU A 155 11.01 -22.59 7.68
CA LEU A 155 10.80 -24.00 8.05
C LEU A 155 10.23 -24.83 6.90
N ALA A 156 9.37 -24.25 6.06
CA ALA A 156 8.93 -24.90 4.83
C ALA A 156 10.09 -25.12 3.84
N GLU A 157 10.95 -24.12 3.66
CA GLU A 157 12.12 -24.20 2.80
C GLU A 157 13.16 -25.23 3.28
N LEU A 158 13.37 -25.34 4.60
CA LEU A 158 14.21 -26.39 5.18
C LEU A 158 13.61 -27.78 4.99
N ALA A 159 12.28 -27.90 5.08
CA ALA A 159 11.59 -29.16 4.83
C ALA A 159 11.67 -29.57 3.36
N GLU A 160 11.64 -28.61 2.42
CA GLU A 160 11.77 -28.85 0.98
C GLU A 160 12.48 -27.70 0.23
N PRO A 161 13.82 -27.78 0.04
CA PRO A 161 14.61 -26.70 -0.54
C PRO A 161 14.28 -26.38 -2.01
N THR A 162 13.65 -27.32 -2.72
CA THR A 162 13.33 -27.22 -4.15
C THR A 162 11.88 -26.87 -4.41
N ALA A 163 11.08 -26.58 -3.39
CA ALA A 163 9.68 -26.14 -3.55
C ALA A 163 9.64 -24.69 -4.09
N THR A 164 10.09 -24.49 -5.32
CA THR A 164 10.23 -23.18 -5.96
C THR A 164 9.12 -22.87 -6.96
N THR A 165 8.17 -23.78 -7.21
CA THR A 165 7.07 -23.50 -8.14
C THR A 165 5.76 -24.10 -7.65
N ALA A 166 4.73 -23.25 -7.69
CA ALA A 166 3.33 -23.47 -7.35
C ALA A 166 2.97 -24.93 -7.08
N ALA A 167 2.77 -25.28 -5.80
CA ALA A 167 1.94 -26.44 -5.49
C ALA A 167 0.62 -26.22 -6.24
N ASP A 168 0.23 -27.19 -7.07
CA ASP A 168 -1.09 -27.17 -7.71
C ASP A 168 -2.12 -26.84 -6.62
N PRO A 169 -2.91 -25.75 -6.75
CA PRO A 169 -3.91 -25.39 -5.75
C PRO A 169 -4.87 -26.56 -5.43
N GLN A 170 -5.05 -27.50 -6.36
CA GLN A 170 -5.85 -28.70 -6.20
C GLN A 170 -5.14 -29.82 -5.42
N ALA A 171 -3.82 -29.72 -5.23
CA ALA A 171 -3.01 -30.67 -4.48
C ALA A 171 -2.66 -30.19 -3.06
N LEU A 172 -3.08 -29.00 -2.63
CA LEU A 172 -2.81 -28.46 -1.29
C LEU A 172 -3.41 -29.34 -0.19
N HIS A 173 -2.72 -29.42 0.95
CA HIS A 173 -3.30 -29.98 2.17
C HIS A 173 -4.66 -29.29 2.47
N PRO A 174 -5.75 -30.04 2.74
CA PRO A 174 -7.10 -29.47 2.85
C PRO A 174 -7.22 -28.28 3.82
N VAL A 175 -6.58 -28.38 4.98
CA VAL A 175 -6.55 -27.29 5.97
C VAL A 175 -5.90 -26.01 5.42
N VAL A 176 -4.83 -26.14 4.62
CA VAL A 176 -4.15 -24.99 4.00
C VAL A 176 -5.04 -24.35 2.93
N ALA A 177 -5.72 -25.18 2.12
CA ALA A 177 -6.66 -24.69 1.12
C ALA A 177 -7.83 -23.90 1.76
N GLU A 178 -8.30 -24.34 2.94
CA GLU A 178 -9.37 -23.67 3.68
C GLU A 178 -8.95 -22.28 4.19
N HIS A 179 -7.77 -22.17 4.83
CA HIS A 179 -7.22 -20.88 5.25
C HIS A 179 -6.98 -19.94 4.05
N ARG A 180 -6.49 -20.46 2.93
CA ARG A 180 -6.33 -19.68 1.70
C ARG A 180 -7.67 -19.13 1.20
N ALA A 181 -8.72 -19.96 1.19
CA ALA A 181 -10.03 -19.53 0.74
C ALA A 181 -10.61 -18.43 1.64
N ARG A 182 -10.50 -18.56 2.97
CA ARG A 182 -10.92 -17.52 3.91
C ARG A 182 -10.13 -16.23 3.79
N PHE A 183 -8.81 -16.33 3.60
CA PHE A 183 -7.96 -15.16 3.37
C PHE A 183 -8.43 -14.37 2.14
N LEU A 184 -8.67 -15.05 1.02
CA LEU A 184 -9.13 -14.40 -0.22
C LEU A 184 -10.54 -13.83 -0.08
N ALA A 185 -11.46 -14.56 0.57
CA ALA A 185 -12.81 -14.08 0.82
C ALA A 185 -12.83 -12.80 1.68
N ALA A 186 -11.92 -12.68 2.66
CA ALA A 186 -11.77 -11.44 3.43
C ALA A 186 -11.31 -10.27 2.55
N LEU A 187 -10.41 -10.50 1.59
CA LEU A 187 -9.96 -9.45 0.67
C LEU A 187 -11.00 -9.06 -0.39
N ASP A 188 -11.87 -10.00 -0.80
CA ASP A 188 -12.98 -9.72 -1.69
C ASP A 188 -13.98 -8.72 -1.06
N GLU A 189 -14.04 -8.68 0.27
CA GLU A 189 -14.82 -7.69 1.04
C GLU A 189 -14.00 -6.41 1.26
N ASP A 190 -13.96 -5.54 0.25
CA ASP A 190 -13.34 -4.19 0.31
C ASP A 190 -11.86 -4.18 0.76
N LEU A 191 -11.09 -5.20 0.35
CA LEU A 191 -9.68 -5.34 0.73
C LEU A 191 -9.49 -5.38 2.26
N ASP A 192 -10.35 -6.08 3.01
CA ASP A 192 -10.28 -6.19 4.47
C ASP A 192 -9.06 -7.02 4.92
N THR A 193 -7.89 -6.37 4.88
CA THR A 193 -6.62 -6.96 5.33
C THR A 193 -6.61 -7.31 6.82
N PRO A 194 -7.23 -6.54 7.75
CA PRO A 194 -7.40 -6.99 9.13
C PRO A 194 -8.15 -8.33 9.27
N ALA A 195 -9.21 -8.55 8.49
CA ALA A 195 -9.93 -9.82 8.49
C ALA A 195 -9.14 -10.96 7.84
N ALA A 196 -8.26 -10.65 6.87
CA ALA A 196 -7.42 -11.63 6.20
C ALA A 196 -6.20 -12.09 7.03
N LEU A 197 -5.59 -11.19 7.81
CA LEU A 197 -4.36 -11.47 8.55
C LEU A 197 -4.41 -12.67 9.51
N PRO A 198 -5.49 -12.91 10.28
CA PRO A 198 -5.59 -14.07 11.16
C PRO A 198 -5.40 -15.41 10.42
N GLU A 199 -5.86 -15.51 9.17
CA GLU A 199 -5.68 -16.71 8.35
C GLU A 199 -4.20 -16.90 7.96
N LEU A 200 -3.49 -15.80 7.69
CA LEU A 200 -2.05 -15.82 7.41
C LEU A 200 -1.24 -16.23 8.66
N HIS A 201 -1.61 -15.71 9.84
CA HIS A 201 -0.99 -16.09 11.11
C HIS A 201 -1.25 -17.55 11.46
N ALA A 202 -2.47 -18.05 11.22
CA ALA A 202 -2.82 -19.45 11.43
C ALA A 202 -1.99 -20.38 10.54
N LEU A 203 -1.80 -20.04 9.26
CA LEU A 203 -0.90 -20.78 8.37
C LEU A 203 0.55 -20.79 8.90
N ALA A 204 1.05 -19.67 9.40
CA ALA A 204 2.39 -19.61 9.99
C ALA A 204 2.53 -20.48 11.25
N ALA A 205 1.48 -20.50 12.09
CA ALA A 205 1.42 -21.38 13.26
C ALA A 205 1.42 -22.86 12.86
N LEU A 206 0.62 -23.24 11.86
CA LEU A 206 0.59 -24.61 11.30
C LEU A 206 1.96 -25.03 10.79
N ALA A 207 2.61 -24.19 9.99
CA ALA A 207 3.95 -24.45 9.46
C ALA A 207 5.00 -24.62 10.56
N THR A 208 4.83 -23.95 11.69
CA THR A 208 5.80 -24.00 12.80
C THR A 208 5.59 -25.22 13.69
N ALA A 209 4.34 -25.51 14.05
CA ALA A 209 3.98 -26.48 15.10
C ALA A 209 3.78 -27.93 14.62
N THR A 210 3.51 -28.16 13.32
CA THR A 210 3.18 -29.51 12.84
C THR A 210 4.39 -30.42 12.66
N ASP A 211 4.28 -31.70 13.03
CA ASP A 211 5.27 -32.72 12.67
C ASP A 211 5.02 -33.32 11.27
N GLU A 212 3.87 -33.03 10.67
CA GLU A 212 3.54 -33.50 9.33
C GLU A 212 4.31 -32.69 8.28
N ARG A 213 5.30 -33.34 7.64
CA ARG A 213 6.15 -32.70 6.62
C ARG A 213 5.34 -32.01 5.53
N ARG A 214 4.27 -32.65 5.03
CA ARG A 214 3.48 -32.09 3.93
C ARG A 214 2.74 -30.83 4.34
N LEU A 215 2.03 -30.86 5.48
CA LEU A 215 1.35 -29.69 6.03
C LEU A 215 2.33 -28.54 6.30
N ARG A 216 3.53 -28.83 6.82
CA ARG A 216 4.56 -27.82 7.07
C ARG A 216 4.95 -27.07 5.80
N ILE A 217 5.22 -27.82 4.73
CA ILE A 217 5.63 -27.27 3.43
C ILE A 217 4.49 -26.44 2.83
N ASP A 218 3.29 -27.00 2.74
CA ASP A 218 2.15 -26.34 2.12
C ASP A 218 1.77 -25.06 2.87
N ALA A 219 1.77 -25.08 4.22
CA ALA A 219 1.42 -23.93 5.03
C ALA A 219 2.45 -22.80 4.93
N GLY A 220 3.75 -23.10 5.07
CA GLY A 220 4.80 -22.07 4.98
C GLY A 220 4.94 -21.52 3.56
N TRP A 221 4.71 -22.33 2.52
CA TRP A 221 4.60 -21.85 1.15
C TRP A 221 3.40 -20.92 0.98
N MET A 222 2.23 -21.27 1.54
CA MET A 222 1.05 -20.42 1.47
C MET A 222 1.26 -19.07 2.18
N VAL A 223 1.98 -19.05 3.31
CA VAL A 223 2.40 -17.79 3.95
C VAL A 223 3.21 -16.93 3.00
N ARG A 224 4.15 -17.52 2.25
CA ARG A 224 4.95 -16.80 1.25
C ARG A 224 4.09 -16.31 0.08
N GLU A 225 3.20 -17.15 -0.45
CA GLU A 225 2.33 -16.79 -1.57
C GLU A 225 1.41 -15.61 -1.20
N LEU A 226 0.65 -15.73 -0.11
CA LEU A 226 -0.31 -14.70 0.32
C LEU A 226 0.40 -13.47 0.89
N GLY A 227 1.38 -13.68 1.77
CA GLY A 227 2.12 -12.60 2.41
C GLY A 227 2.97 -11.81 1.43
N ALA A 228 3.72 -12.47 0.54
CA ALA A 228 4.62 -11.78 -0.37
C ALA A 228 3.96 -11.24 -1.63
N ARG A 229 3.05 -12.01 -2.26
CA ARG A 229 2.48 -11.59 -3.55
C ARG A 229 1.27 -10.70 -3.39
N ILE A 230 0.47 -10.89 -2.34
CA ILE A 230 -0.73 -10.08 -2.13
C ILE A 230 -0.41 -8.95 -1.15
N LEU A 231 0.09 -9.29 0.04
CA LEU A 231 0.38 -8.26 1.04
C LEU A 231 1.71 -7.57 0.83
N GLY A 232 2.57 -7.99 -0.11
CA GLY A 232 3.84 -7.33 -0.45
C GLY A 232 4.93 -7.42 0.62
N LEU A 233 4.83 -8.37 1.55
CA LEU A 233 5.87 -8.67 2.53
C LEU A 233 7.06 -9.34 1.82
N ARG A 234 8.30 -9.02 2.19
CA ARG A 234 9.45 -9.67 1.57
C ARG A 234 9.60 -11.10 2.06
N LEU A 235 9.43 -11.31 3.38
CA LEU A 235 9.54 -12.62 4.05
C LEU A 235 10.81 -13.42 3.64
N ALA A 236 11.85 -12.70 3.22
CA ALA A 236 13.10 -13.29 2.80
C ALA A 236 13.79 -13.91 4.02
N THR A 237 14.54 -14.96 3.79
CA THR A 237 15.58 -15.38 4.73
C THR A 237 16.45 -14.17 5.04
N VAL A 238 16.84 -14.00 6.31
CA VAL A 238 17.90 -13.03 6.64
C VAL A 238 19.05 -13.32 5.67
N PRO A 239 19.64 -12.31 4.99
CA PRO A 239 20.82 -12.52 4.16
C PRO A 239 21.76 -13.41 4.95
N SER A 240 22.14 -14.56 4.41
CA SER A 240 23.16 -15.37 5.07
C SER A 240 24.34 -14.44 5.35
N LEU A 241 25.06 -14.61 6.46
CA LEU A 241 26.20 -13.76 6.82
C LEU A 241 27.24 -13.58 5.68
N ARG A 242 27.15 -14.36 4.59
CA ARG A 242 27.90 -14.19 3.34
C ARG A 242 27.49 -12.95 2.52
N GLU A 243 26.23 -12.55 2.50
CA GLU A 243 25.75 -11.39 1.71
C GLU A 243 26.03 -10.04 2.38
N ILE A 244 26.23 -10.02 3.71
CA ILE A 244 26.67 -8.82 4.44
C ILE A 244 28.17 -8.55 4.22
N GLY A 245 28.93 -9.54 3.74
CA GLY A 245 30.37 -9.42 3.47
C GLY A 245 30.74 -8.73 2.14
N GLU A 246 29.80 -8.58 1.20
CA GLU A 246 30.09 -8.06 -0.15
C GLU A 246 29.50 -6.67 -0.42
N ALA A 247 28.68 -6.12 0.48
CA ALA A 247 28.07 -4.80 0.33
C ALA A 247 28.71 -3.75 1.25
N VAL A 248 30.03 -3.58 1.16
CA VAL A 248 30.68 -2.30 1.50
C VAL A 248 31.73 -1.97 0.44
N PRO A 249 31.40 -1.12 -0.56
CA PRO A 249 32.36 -0.24 -1.18
C PRO A 249 32.31 1.14 -0.53
N ALA A 250 33.49 1.76 -0.46
CA ALA A 250 33.79 3.07 0.13
C ALA A 250 33.02 4.24 -0.50
#